data_AF-A0AAI9R7G7-F1
#
_entry.id   AF-A0AAI9R7G7-F1
#
_cell.length_a   1.000
_cell.length_b   1.000
_cell.length_c   1.000
_cell.angle_alpha   90.00
_cell.angle_beta   90.00
_cell.angle_gamma   90.00
#
_symmetry.space_group_name_H-M   'P 1'
#
loop_
_entity.id
_entity.type
_entity.pdbx_description
1 polymer ?
#
loop_
_entity_poly.entity_id
_entity_poly.type
_entity_poly.pdbx_seq_one_letter_code
_entity_poly.pdbx_strand_id
1 'polypeptide(L)'
;MEHRSYVKQHVTALALVVAMLLTVLTCSLPVSAQEQSETVELVLISSHQHDSEAFTQGFEMHNGSLYESTGLYGHSSLREVDPLSGQVIRQTQLNESLFAEGITVVGDSIVMLTWKEGVALVFDIESMTVIANHTYSGEGWGLCYDGTHLVMSNGTSELAFRNPEDFTLTSTLRVTDQGNEVSLLNELECVGQTVYANVWGSDSIIAIDKSTGEVGLTIDASILADNESNDSNNVLNGIAYVSEQDAFLITGKNWASMYLVSFGDTQDPQDEEPLESMAVSILKSIWPVLLIAILVIFLSSMRLLSAIMRFLILALVRRQTEQPPMPSEEEQEAGEGQ
;
A
#
# COMPACT_ATOMS: atom_id res chain seq x y z
N MET A 1 -9.17 83.65 -3.66
CA MET A 1 -8.09 82.72 -4.03
C MET A 1 -7.38 82.41 -2.72
N GLU A 2 -7.47 81.23 -2.14
CA GLU A 2 -7.12 79.92 -2.68
C GLU A 2 -8.01 78.80 -2.11
N HIS A 3 -8.31 77.80 -2.94
CA HIS A 3 -8.88 76.52 -2.55
C HIS A 3 -7.76 75.63 -1.97
N ARG A 4 -7.92 75.12 -0.74
CA ARG A 4 -7.16 73.96 -0.27
C ARG A 4 -8.11 72.80 -0.01
N SER A 5 -8.07 71.84 -0.94
CA SER A 5 -8.73 70.53 -0.85
C SER A 5 -8.02 69.64 0.17
N TYR A 6 -8.79 69.03 1.07
CA TYR A 6 -8.32 68.05 2.04
C TYR A 6 -8.59 66.65 1.48
N VAL A 7 -7.60 66.04 0.83
CA VAL A 7 -7.66 64.62 0.48
C VAL A 7 -7.19 63.83 1.69
N LYS A 8 -8.14 63.28 2.46
CA LYS A 8 -7.85 62.33 3.55
C LYS A 8 -7.49 60.96 2.95
N GLN A 9 -6.30 60.49 3.29
CA GLN A 9 -5.77 59.16 2.98
C GLN A 9 -6.70 58.07 3.54
N HIS A 10 -7.37 57.32 2.65
CA HIS A 10 -8.13 56.09 2.99
C HIS A 10 -7.38 54.79 2.64
N VAL A 11 -6.07 54.86 2.35
CA VAL A 11 -5.31 53.74 1.78
C VAL A 11 -4.65 52.84 2.85
N THR A 12 -4.65 53.23 4.12
CA THR A 12 -3.85 52.52 5.14
C THR A 12 -4.51 51.28 5.76
N ALA A 13 -5.85 51.15 5.70
CA ALA A 13 -6.54 50.03 6.37
C ALA A 13 -6.62 48.77 5.52
N LEU A 14 -6.83 48.88 4.20
CA LEU A 14 -7.03 47.72 3.32
C LEU A 14 -5.70 46.98 3.04
N ALA A 15 -4.59 47.71 2.96
CA ALA A 15 -3.26 47.14 2.76
C ALA A 15 -2.78 46.33 3.99
N LEU A 16 -3.19 46.71 5.20
CA LEU A 16 -2.85 45.98 6.43
C LEU A 16 -3.64 44.66 6.57
N VAL A 17 -4.89 44.62 6.10
CA VAL A 17 -5.72 43.41 6.15
C VAL A 17 -5.25 42.37 5.13
N VAL A 18 -4.87 42.79 3.92
CA VAL A 18 -4.32 41.88 2.89
C VAL A 18 -2.95 41.32 3.31
N ALA A 19 -2.10 42.15 3.94
CA ALA A 19 -0.82 41.69 4.48
C ALA A 19 -0.99 40.69 5.64
N MET A 20 -1.97 40.88 6.53
CA MET A 20 -2.29 39.92 7.60
C MET A 20 -2.85 38.60 7.06
N LEU A 21 -3.68 38.62 6.00
CA LEU A 21 -4.22 37.41 5.39
C LEU A 21 -3.14 36.59 4.64
N LEU A 22 -2.14 37.24 4.02
CA LEU A 22 -1.02 36.52 3.42
C LEU A 22 -0.06 35.91 4.46
N THR A 23 0.15 36.56 5.61
CA THR A 23 1.00 35.99 6.67
C THR A 23 0.37 34.78 7.37
N VAL A 24 -0.96 34.71 7.44
CA VAL A 24 -1.67 33.55 8.01
C VAL A 24 -1.66 32.37 7.02
N LEU A 25 -1.59 32.63 5.71
CA LEU A 25 -1.55 31.59 4.67
C LEU A 25 -0.16 30.97 4.46
N THR A 26 0.91 31.63 4.92
CA THR A 26 2.30 31.10 4.81
C THR A 26 2.79 30.35 6.06
N CYS A 27 2.02 30.31 7.15
CA CYS A 27 2.41 29.66 8.41
C CYS A 27 1.77 28.28 8.63
N SER A 28 1.12 27.71 7.62
CA SER A 28 0.59 26.34 7.64
C SER A 28 1.30 25.48 6.60
N LEU A 29 2.64 25.47 6.66
CA LEU A 29 3.34 24.28 6.19
C LEU A 29 3.03 23.18 7.21
N PRO A 30 2.53 22.00 6.80
CA PRO A 30 2.52 20.88 7.71
C PRO A 30 3.98 20.65 8.13
N VAL A 31 4.26 20.85 9.41
CA VAL A 31 5.41 20.20 10.03
C VAL A 31 5.15 18.73 9.79
N SER A 32 5.96 18.10 8.94
CA SER A 32 5.97 16.64 8.81
C SER A 32 6.25 16.13 10.21
N ALA A 33 5.21 15.64 10.90
CA ALA A 33 5.41 14.85 12.09
C ALA A 33 6.17 13.62 11.59
N GLN A 34 7.40 13.46 12.05
CA GLN A 34 8.16 12.26 11.82
C GLN A 34 7.43 11.19 12.63
N GLU A 35 6.65 10.34 11.97
CA GLU A 35 6.04 9.18 12.62
C GLU A 35 7.19 8.32 13.15
N GLN A 36 7.09 7.99 14.43
CA GLN A 36 8.11 7.22 15.11
C GLN A 36 7.87 5.75 14.71
N SER A 37 8.87 5.11 14.10
CA SER A 37 8.86 3.65 13.87
C SER A 37 8.55 2.96 15.20
N GLU A 38 7.46 2.20 15.22
CA GLU A 38 6.99 1.51 16.42
C GLU A 38 7.80 0.21 16.59
N THR A 39 8.29 -0.03 17.80
CA THR A 39 8.89 -1.33 18.13
C THR A 39 7.83 -2.19 18.79
N VAL A 40 7.58 -3.37 18.22
CA VAL A 40 6.64 -4.35 18.76
C VAL A 40 7.33 -5.64 19.16
N GLU A 41 6.86 -6.22 20.25
CA GLU A 41 7.24 -7.58 20.62
C GLU A 41 6.41 -8.57 19.80
N LEU A 42 7.05 -9.59 19.25
CA LEU A 42 6.35 -10.69 18.61
C LEU A 42 5.60 -11.57 19.62
N VAL A 43 4.56 -12.25 19.15
CA VAL A 43 3.82 -13.25 19.91
C VAL A 43 4.19 -14.63 19.41
N LEU A 44 4.84 -15.43 20.26
CA LEU A 44 5.17 -16.82 19.97
C LEU A 44 3.89 -17.69 19.97
N ILE A 45 3.61 -18.35 18.85
CA ILE A 45 2.47 -19.26 18.68
C ILE A 45 2.91 -20.71 18.92
N SER A 46 3.96 -21.15 18.24
CA SER A 46 4.52 -22.50 18.38
C SER A 46 6.00 -22.55 18.06
N SER A 47 6.67 -23.59 18.53
CA SER A 47 8.07 -23.89 18.22
C SER A 47 8.16 -25.27 17.58
N HIS A 48 8.96 -25.36 16.53
CA HIS A 48 9.19 -26.55 15.74
C HIS A 48 10.69 -26.82 15.69
N GLN A 49 11.08 -28.08 15.54
CA GLN A 49 12.49 -28.43 15.41
C GLN A 49 13.05 -27.85 14.10
N HIS A 50 14.31 -27.45 14.11
CA HIS A 50 15.08 -27.04 12.94
C HIS A 50 16.42 -27.76 12.93
N ASP A 51 17.04 -27.89 11.75
CA ASP A 51 18.35 -28.51 11.62
C ASP A 51 19.44 -27.56 12.15
N SER A 52 20.06 -27.90 13.28
CA SER A 52 21.12 -27.09 13.89
C SER A 52 22.39 -26.99 13.04
N GLU A 53 22.53 -27.79 11.99
CA GLU A 53 23.63 -27.69 11.02
C GLU A 53 23.29 -26.79 9.81
N ALA A 54 22.05 -26.29 9.70
CA ALA A 54 21.61 -25.43 8.62
C ALA A 54 22.08 -23.97 8.83
N PHE A 55 23.00 -23.51 7.99
CA PHE A 55 23.37 -22.10 7.93
C PHE A 55 22.36 -21.34 7.05
N THR A 56 21.16 -21.10 7.57
CA THR A 56 20.01 -20.55 6.85
C THR A 56 20.31 -19.20 6.21
N GLN A 57 20.03 -19.07 4.91
CA GLN A 57 20.24 -17.85 4.12
C GLN A 57 19.03 -17.42 3.29
N GLY A 58 18.05 -18.30 3.10
CA GLY A 58 16.76 -17.96 2.50
C GLY A 58 15.70 -18.96 2.96
N PHE A 59 14.48 -18.47 3.17
CA PHE A 59 13.44 -19.21 3.85
C PHE A 59 12.08 -18.84 3.26
N GLU A 60 11.37 -19.78 2.64
CA GLU A 60 10.16 -19.45 1.88
C GLU A 60 9.10 -20.54 2.06
N MET A 61 7.88 -20.14 2.39
CA MET A 61 6.73 -21.05 2.45
C MET A 61 6.03 -21.09 1.09
N HIS A 62 5.84 -22.29 0.55
CA HIS A 62 5.12 -22.46 -0.71
C HIS A 62 4.32 -23.76 -0.74
N ASN A 63 3.01 -23.64 -0.97
CA ASN A 63 2.07 -24.78 -1.04
C ASN A 63 2.14 -25.74 0.16
N GLY A 64 2.37 -25.21 1.36
CA GLY A 64 2.44 -25.98 2.61
C GLY A 64 3.79 -26.66 2.87
N SER A 65 4.74 -26.57 1.95
CA SER A 65 6.14 -26.95 2.19
C SER A 65 6.97 -25.71 2.51
N LEU A 66 8.03 -25.90 3.29
CA LEU A 66 9.05 -24.90 3.53
C LEU A 66 10.24 -25.18 2.60
N TYR A 67 10.68 -24.17 1.87
CA TYR A 67 11.91 -24.22 1.10
C TYR A 67 12.99 -23.42 1.82
N GLU A 68 14.18 -24.01 1.92
CA GLU A 68 15.30 -23.40 2.62
C GLU A 68 16.55 -23.43 1.76
N SER A 69 17.25 -22.29 1.73
CA SER A 69 18.62 -22.19 1.26
C SER A 69 19.57 -22.18 2.44
N THR A 70 20.58 -23.04 2.41
CA THR A 70 21.66 -23.03 3.39
C THR A 70 22.96 -22.62 2.73
N GLY A 71 23.74 -21.76 3.38
CA GLY A 71 25.03 -21.27 2.90
C GLY A 71 26.22 -22.17 3.25
N LEU A 72 27.41 -21.58 3.20
CA LEU A 72 28.75 -22.18 3.39
C LEU A 72 29.30 -22.90 2.14
N TYR A 73 30.51 -22.53 1.72
CA TYR A 73 31.21 -23.19 0.61
C TYR A 73 31.41 -24.69 0.92
N GLY A 74 31.12 -25.54 -0.07
CA GLY A 74 31.14 -27.00 0.10
C GLY A 74 29.93 -27.60 0.82
N HIS A 75 29.07 -26.78 1.43
CA HIS A 75 27.92 -27.21 2.22
C HIS A 75 26.59 -26.59 1.77
N SER A 76 26.63 -25.64 0.83
CA SER A 76 25.44 -24.93 0.36
C SER A 76 24.42 -25.85 -0.32
N SER A 77 23.14 -25.71 0.02
CA SER A 77 22.07 -26.59 -0.48
C SER A 77 20.74 -25.88 -0.61
N LEU A 78 19.91 -26.36 -1.54
CA LEU A 78 18.47 -26.10 -1.55
C LEU A 78 17.76 -27.28 -0.88
N ARG A 79 16.82 -27.02 0.02
CA ARG A 79 16.10 -28.03 0.80
C ARG A 79 14.59 -27.79 0.69
N GLU A 80 13.83 -28.88 0.62
CA GLU A 80 12.41 -28.87 0.95
C GLU A 80 12.25 -29.52 2.32
N VAL A 81 11.56 -28.85 3.23
CA VAL A 81 11.45 -29.15 4.65
C VAL A 81 9.97 -29.22 5.02
N ASP A 82 9.62 -30.18 5.86
CA ASP A 82 8.30 -30.21 6.51
C ASP A 82 8.26 -29.12 7.60
N PRO A 83 7.39 -28.10 7.49
CA PRO A 83 7.41 -26.95 8.40
C PRO A 83 6.93 -27.29 9.82
N LEU A 84 6.33 -28.46 10.05
CA LEU A 84 5.82 -28.84 11.38
C LEU A 84 6.85 -29.61 12.19
N SER A 85 7.63 -30.45 11.50
CA SER A 85 8.61 -31.36 12.12
C SER A 85 10.06 -30.94 11.93
N GLY A 86 10.35 -30.05 10.97
CA GLY A 86 11.72 -29.67 10.59
C GLY A 86 12.45 -30.75 9.78
N GLN A 87 11.77 -31.81 9.37
CA GLN A 87 12.38 -32.89 8.61
C GLN A 87 12.68 -32.42 7.19
N VAL A 88 13.92 -32.56 6.74
CA VAL A 88 14.29 -32.41 5.33
C VAL A 88 13.64 -33.54 4.53
N ILE A 89 12.71 -33.19 3.65
CA ILE A 89 11.99 -34.11 2.74
C ILE A 89 12.93 -34.51 1.61
N ARG A 90 13.63 -33.53 1.03
CA ARG A 90 14.62 -33.71 -0.03
C ARG A 90 15.54 -32.49 -0.12
N GLN A 91 16.70 -32.67 -0.74
CA GLN A 91 17.68 -31.60 -0.91
C GLN A 91 18.51 -31.78 -2.18
N THR A 92 19.01 -30.66 -2.70
CA THR A 92 20.00 -30.58 -3.77
C THR A 92 21.23 -29.84 -3.26
N GLN A 93 22.39 -30.52 -3.29
CA GLN A 93 23.67 -29.90 -2.96
C GLN A 93 24.15 -29.02 -4.13
N LEU A 94 24.62 -27.81 -3.82
CA LEU A 94 25.27 -26.96 -4.81
C LEU A 94 26.73 -27.38 -5.05
N ASN A 95 27.31 -26.85 -6.13
CA ASN A 95 28.75 -26.94 -6.35
C ASN A 95 29.51 -26.32 -5.17
N GLU A 96 30.62 -26.94 -4.77
CA GLU A 96 31.43 -26.50 -3.63
C GLU A 96 31.97 -25.06 -3.74
N SER A 97 32.08 -24.54 -4.97
CA SER A 97 32.53 -23.17 -5.22
C SER A 97 31.44 -22.11 -5.05
N LEU A 98 30.20 -22.51 -4.76
CA LEU A 98 29.08 -21.60 -4.59
C LEU A 98 28.70 -21.51 -3.12
N PHE A 99 28.46 -20.28 -2.67
CA PHE A 99 27.83 -20.01 -1.39
C PHE A 99 26.39 -19.58 -1.66
N ALA A 100 25.42 -20.41 -1.31
CA ALA A 100 24.00 -20.10 -1.52
C ALA A 100 23.51 -19.04 -0.54
N GLU A 101 22.63 -18.17 -1.03
CA GLU A 101 22.01 -17.08 -0.28
C GLU A 101 20.48 -17.15 -0.44
N GLY A 102 19.77 -16.02 -0.37
CA GLY A 102 18.32 -15.90 -0.41
C GLY A 102 17.65 -16.63 -1.58
N ILE A 103 16.47 -17.18 -1.30
CA ILE A 103 15.61 -17.85 -2.28
C ILE A 103 14.21 -17.27 -2.26
N THR A 104 13.50 -17.39 -3.38
CA THR A 104 12.04 -17.19 -3.41
C THR A 104 11.43 -18.03 -4.53
N VAL A 105 10.11 -18.20 -4.50
CA VAL A 105 9.37 -18.97 -5.52
C VAL A 105 8.71 -18.03 -6.53
N VAL A 106 8.90 -18.34 -7.82
CA VAL A 106 8.24 -17.67 -8.94
C VAL A 106 7.60 -18.72 -9.84
N GLY A 107 6.29 -18.88 -9.74
CA GLY A 107 5.56 -19.94 -10.46
C GLY A 107 6.07 -21.33 -10.07
N ASP A 108 6.51 -22.11 -11.06
CA ASP A 108 7.03 -23.47 -10.85
C ASP A 108 8.57 -23.49 -10.65
N SER A 109 9.17 -22.38 -10.24
CA SER A 109 10.62 -22.24 -10.11
C SER A 109 11.03 -21.62 -8.78
N ILE A 110 12.19 -22.05 -8.27
CA ILE A 110 12.88 -21.40 -7.14
C ILE A 110 14.06 -20.63 -7.70
N VAL A 111 14.13 -19.33 -7.42
CA VAL A 111 15.29 -18.50 -7.74
C VAL A 111 16.17 -18.43 -6.50
N MET A 112 17.47 -18.68 -6.64
CA MET A 112 18.45 -18.69 -5.56
C MET A 112 19.61 -17.76 -5.87
N LEU A 113 19.93 -16.88 -4.93
CA LEU A 113 21.13 -16.04 -4.99
C LEU A 113 22.39 -16.80 -4.59
N THR A 114 23.52 -16.26 -4.99
CA THR A 114 24.84 -16.62 -4.48
C THR A 114 25.51 -15.41 -3.85
N TRP A 115 26.37 -15.63 -2.86
CA TRP A 115 26.92 -14.52 -2.09
C TRP A 115 27.78 -13.58 -2.94
N LYS A 116 28.91 -14.07 -3.45
CA LYS A 116 29.93 -13.24 -4.13
C LYS A 116 30.10 -13.58 -5.60
N GLU A 117 29.45 -14.65 -6.04
CA GLU A 117 29.64 -15.21 -7.37
C GLU A 117 28.86 -14.41 -8.42
N GLY A 118 27.88 -13.60 -8.01
CA GLY A 118 27.10 -12.76 -8.92
C GLY A 118 26.18 -13.58 -9.82
N VAL A 119 25.70 -14.73 -9.33
CA VAL A 119 24.86 -15.67 -10.09
C VAL A 119 23.54 -15.90 -9.36
N ALA A 120 22.43 -15.79 -10.08
CA ALA A 120 21.13 -16.27 -9.63
C ALA A 120 20.83 -17.60 -10.34
N LEU A 121 20.72 -18.67 -9.58
CA LEU A 121 20.35 -20.00 -10.09
C LEU A 121 18.82 -20.12 -10.12
N VAL A 122 18.28 -20.72 -11.17
CA VAL A 122 16.85 -21.02 -11.28
C VAL A 122 16.69 -22.53 -11.25
N PHE A 123 15.97 -23.02 -10.24
CA PHE A 123 15.64 -24.42 -10.05
C PHE A 123 14.21 -24.69 -10.47
N ASP A 124 13.98 -25.81 -11.14
CA ASP A 124 12.64 -26.38 -11.26
C ASP A 124 12.19 -26.91 -9.89
N ILE A 125 11.02 -26.50 -9.40
CA ILE A 125 10.56 -26.81 -8.03
C ILE A 125 10.25 -28.30 -7.83
N GLU A 126 9.77 -28.98 -8.87
CA GLU A 126 9.41 -30.40 -8.80
C GLU A 126 10.62 -31.33 -8.81
N SER A 127 11.70 -30.97 -9.50
CA SER A 127 12.91 -31.81 -9.58
C SER A 127 14.06 -31.31 -8.71
N MET A 128 14.00 -30.05 -8.26
CA MET A 128 15.10 -29.32 -7.61
C MET A 128 16.39 -29.35 -8.43
N THR A 129 16.27 -29.32 -9.76
CA THR A 129 17.41 -29.25 -10.68
C THR A 129 17.56 -27.86 -11.25
N VAL A 130 18.81 -27.40 -11.45
CA VAL A 130 19.07 -26.10 -12.08
C VAL A 130 18.66 -26.17 -13.55
N ILE A 131 17.73 -25.31 -13.95
CA ILE A 131 17.21 -25.20 -15.32
C ILE A 131 17.70 -23.94 -16.05
N ALA A 132 18.09 -22.91 -15.31
CA ALA A 132 18.67 -21.69 -15.86
C ALA A 132 19.59 -21.00 -14.84
N ASN A 133 20.33 -20.01 -15.30
CA ASN A 133 21.02 -19.06 -14.45
C ASN A 133 20.99 -17.66 -15.06
N HIS A 134 21.12 -16.67 -14.20
CA HIS A 134 21.30 -15.27 -14.55
C HIS A 134 22.53 -14.73 -13.83
N THR A 135 23.02 -13.58 -14.28
CA THR A 135 24.15 -12.90 -13.66
C THR A 135 23.74 -11.52 -13.13
N TYR A 136 24.31 -11.13 -12.01
CA TYR A 136 24.21 -9.79 -11.45
C TYR A 136 25.57 -9.29 -10.95
N SER A 137 25.64 -8.00 -10.67
CA SER A 137 26.84 -7.36 -10.11
C SER A 137 26.68 -7.13 -8.61
N GLY A 138 27.78 -7.26 -7.87
CA GLY A 138 27.79 -7.10 -6.41
C GLY A 138 27.46 -8.40 -5.70
N GLU A 139 27.17 -8.29 -4.39
CA GLU A 139 26.76 -9.41 -3.56
C GLU A 139 25.24 -9.65 -3.65
N GLY A 140 24.80 -10.86 -3.30
CA GLY A 140 23.39 -11.19 -3.08
C GLY A 140 23.18 -11.77 -1.69
N TRP A 141 22.17 -11.29 -0.97
CA TRP A 141 21.88 -11.66 0.41
C TRP A 141 20.45 -12.25 0.49
N GLY A 142 19.41 -11.45 0.73
CA GLY A 142 18.02 -11.90 0.71
C GLY A 142 17.32 -11.74 -0.64
N LEU A 143 16.27 -12.51 -0.87
CA LEU A 143 15.44 -12.48 -2.07
C LEU A 143 13.99 -12.79 -1.69
N CYS A 144 13.03 -11.97 -2.14
CA CYS A 144 11.61 -12.31 -2.10
C CYS A 144 10.91 -11.90 -3.40
N TYR A 145 9.72 -12.46 -3.67
CA TYR A 145 8.92 -12.13 -4.85
C TYR A 145 7.66 -11.35 -4.45
N ASP A 146 7.53 -10.11 -4.95
CA ASP A 146 6.40 -9.24 -4.59
C ASP A 146 5.15 -9.45 -5.47
N GLY A 147 5.14 -10.51 -6.28
CA GLY A 147 4.13 -10.79 -7.30
C GLY A 147 4.39 -10.11 -8.66
N THR A 148 5.37 -9.21 -8.75
CA THR A 148 5.75 -8.49 -9.99
C THR A 148 7.27 -8.52 -10.24
N HIS A 149 8.05 -8.28 -9.19
CA HIS A 149 9.50 -8.17 -9.21
C HIS A 149 10.11 -9.10 -8.16
N LEU A 150 11.33 -9.54 -8.45
CA LEU A 150 12.23 -10.09 -7.46
C LEU A 150 12.86 -8.94 -6.69
N VAL A 151 12.64 -8.87 -5.38
CA VAL A 151 13.24 -7.87 -4.48
C VAL A 151 14.46 -8.51 -3.84
N MET A 152 15.61 -7.87 -4.00
CA MET A 152 16.91 -8.41 -3.60
C MET A 152 17.64 -7.45 -2.68
N SER A 153 18.14 -7.95 -1.54
CA SER A 153 19.09 -7.23 -0.69
C SER A 153 20.52 -7.70 -0.96
N ASN A 154 21.48 -6.91 -0.46
CA ASN A 154 22.91 -7.19 -0.62
C ASN A 154 23.74 -6.71 0.59
N GLY A 155 23.10 -6.57 1.77
CA GLY A 155 23.74 -6.04 2.98
C GLY A 155 23.91 -4.51 3.01
N THR A 156 23.54 -3.79 1.95
CA THR A 156 23.47 -2.32 1.97
C THR A 156 22.09 -1.83 2.41
N SER A 157 21.85 -0.51 2.35
CA SER A 157 20.55 0.11 2.57
C SER A 157 19.67 0.15 1.32
N GLU A 158 20.09 -0.44 0.19
CA GLU A 158 19.33 -0.44 -1.05
C GLU A 158 18.75 -1.83 -1.36
N LEU A 159 17.44 -1.87 -1.61
CA LEU A 159 16.76 -3.01 -2.20
C LEU A 159 16.73 -2.85 -3.72
N ALA A 160 17.17 -3.89 -4.43
CA ALA A 160 17.12 -3.96 -5.89
C ALA A 160 15.85 -4.68 -6.34
N PHE A 161 15.09 -4.05 -7.22
CA PHE A 161 13.94 -4.67 -7.89
C PHE A 161 14.41 -5.22 -9.22
N ARG A 162 14.12 -6.49 -9.48
CA ARG A 162 14.61 -7.20 -10.66
C ARG A 162 13.47 -7.86 -11.41
N ASN A 163 13.62 -7.91 -12.73
CA ASN A 163 12.67 -8.61 -13.59
C ASN A 163 12.78 -10.12 -13.32
N PRO A 164 11.67 -10.83 -13.07
CA PRO A 164 11.69 -12.27 -12.78
C PRO A 164 12.07 -13.15 -13.99
N GLU A 165 11.93 -12.67 -15.21
CA GLU A 165 12.23 -13.44 -16.43
C GLU A 165 13.72 -13.45 -16.80
N ASP A 166 14.42 -12.34 -16.57
CA ASP A 166 15.82 -12.18 -17.01
C ASP A 166 16.78 -11.64 -15.93
N PHE A 167 16.26 -11.39 -14.73
CA PHE A 167 16.98 -10.88 -13.55
C PHE A 167 17.58 -9.47 -13.71
N THR A 168 17.19 -8.74 -14.77
CA THR A 168 17.66 -7.38 -15.00
C THR A 168 17.18 -6.42 -13.90
N LEU A 169 18.05 -5.50 -13.49
CA LEU A 169 17.71 -4.46 -12.52
C LEU A 169 16.71 -3.48 -13.15
N THR A 170 15.54 -3.32 -12.53
CA THR A 170 14.49 -2.41 -12.98
C THR A 170 14.52 -1.10 -12.20
N SER A 171 14.71 -1.17 -10.88
CA SER A 171 14.82 -0.01 -9.99
C SER A 171 15.54 -0.36 -8.70
N THR A 172 15.89 0.65 -7.92
CA THR A 172 16.36 0.50 -6.54
C THR A 172 15.46 1.31 -5.60
N LEU A 173 15.35 0.84 -4.36
CA LEU A 173 14.65 1.51 -3.28
C LEU A 173 15.60 1.63 -2.09
N ARG A 174 15.74 2.83 -1.55
CA ARG A 174 16.55 3.06 -0.37
C ARG A 174 15.71 2.88 0.88
N VAL A 175 16.20 2.06 1.81
CA VAL A 175 15.54 1.79 3.08
C VAL A 175 16.00 2.80 4.12
N THR A 176 15.04 3.43 4.77
CA THR A 176 15.30 4.38 5.85
C THR A 176 14.37 4.17 7.03
N ASP A 177 14.91 4.27 8.23
CA ASP A 177 14.14 4.44 9.45
C ASP A 177 14.33 5.88 9.93
N GLN A 178 13.24 6.64 10.00
CA GLN A 178 13.27 8.01 10.51
C GLN A 178 14.27 8.91 9.75
N GLY A 179 14.39 8.69 8.43
CA GLY A 179 15.30 9.40 7.54
C GLY A 179 16.78 8.95 7.60
N ASN A 180 17.12 7.98 8.46
CA ASN A 180 18.45 7.39 8.50
C ASN A 180 18.47 6.10 7.68
N GLU A 181 19.51 5.90 6.88
CA GLU A 181 19.67 4.68 6.11
C GLU A 181 19.83 3.46 7.03
N VAL A 182 19.09 2.39 6.76
CA VAL A 182 19.23 1.12 7.46
C VAL A 182 20.04 0.18 6.59
N SER A 183 21.24 -0.19 7.03
CA SER A 183 22.12 -1.13 6.32
C SER A 183 22.02 -2.54 6.90
N LEU A 184 22.79 -3.48 6.33
CA LEU A 184 22.84 -4.89 6.74
C LEU A 184 21.50 -5.62 6.53
N LEU A 185 20.71 -5.16 5.56
CA LEU A 185 19.52 -5.86 5.10
C LEU A 185 19.91 -7.23 4.56
N ASN A 186 19.34 -8.28 5.16
CA ASN A 186 19.69 -9.65 4.86
C ASN A 186 18.49 -10.38 4.26
N GLU A 187 18.11 -11.53 4.82
CA GLU A 187 16.97 -12.31 4.34
C GLU A 187 15.68 -11.46 4.30
N LEU A 188 14.86 -11.71 3.28
CA LEU A 188 13.69 -10.90 2.94
C LEU A 188 12.46 -11.78 2.81
N GLU A 189 11.30 -11.23 3.19
CA GLU A 189 10.00 -11.81 2.89
C GLU A 189 9.01 -10.77 2.37
N CYS A 190 8.30 -11.08 1.29
CA CYS A 190 7.42 -10.14 0.59
C CYS A 190 5.95 -10.45 0.92
N VAL A 191 5.27 -9.56 1.66
CA VAL A 191 3.84 -9.73 1.99
C VAL A 191 3.07 -8.45 1.63
N GLY A 192 2.25 -8.53 0.58
CA GLY A 192 1.45 -7.39 0.12
C GLY A 192 2.33 -6.19 -0.27
N GLN A 193 2.19 -5.08 0.45
CA GLN A 193 2.98 -3.85 0.23
C GLN A 193 4.24 -3.77 1.10
N THR A 194 4.48 -4.79 1.92
CA THR A 194 5.56 -4.81 2.91
C THR A 194 6.65 -5.77 2.48
N VAL A 195 7.91 -5.33 2.61
CA VAL A 195 9.08 -6.20 2.59
C VAL A 195 9.57 -6.31 4.03
N TYR A 196 9.48 -7.50 4.61
CA TYR A 196 10.12 -7.81 5.87
C TYR A 196 11.60 -8.12 5.60
N ALA A 197 12.49 -7.63 6.46
CA ALA A 197 13.91 -7.89 6.32
C ALA A 197 14.55 -8.18 7.68
N ASN A 198 15.36 -9.23 7.75
CA ASN A 198 16.32 -9.37 8.83
C ASN A 198 17.40 -8.28 8.71
N VAL A 199 17.85 -7.76 9.85
CA VAL A 199 19.03 -6.89 9.91
C VAL A 199 20.19 -7.68 10.53
N TRP A 200 21.19 -8.00 9.70
CA TRP A 200 22.27 -8.91 10.09
C TRP A 200 23.05 -8.40 11.30
N GLY A 201 23.26 -9.28 12.27
CA GLY A 201 23.94 -8.95 13.54
C GLY A 201 23.04 -8.28 14.58
N SER A 202 21.72 -8.25 14.34
CA SER A 202 20.70 -7.81 15.30
C SER A 202 19.62 -8.88 15.45
N ASP A 203 18.87 -8.81 16.55
CA ASP A 203 17.69 -9.65 16.79
C ASP A 203 16.39 -8.94 16.36
N SER A 204 16.46 -8.14 15.30
CA SER A 204 15.34 -7.35 14.80
C SER A 204 14.97 -7.71 13.36
N ILE A 205 13.66 -7.64 13.10
CA ILE A 205 13.08 -7.69 11.75
C ILE A 205 12.43 -6.33 11.50
N ILE A 206 12.62 -5.74 10.33
CA ILE A 206 11.97 -4.48 9.96
C ILE A 206 10.92 -4.70 8.88
N ALA A 207 9.80 -4.00 8.98
CA ALA A 207 8.75 -3.96 7.96
C ALA A 207 8.91 -2.70 7.12
N ILE A 208 9.25 -2.87 5.84
CA ILE A 208 9.59 -1.80 4.91
C ILE A 208 8.43 -1.60 3.95
N ASP A 209 7.90 -0.37 3.84
CA ASP A 209 6.95 -0.02 2.79
C ASP A 209 7.67 -0.04 1.43
N LYS A 210 7.25 -0.95 0.52
CA LYS A 210 7.94 -1.14 -0.76
C LYS A 210 7.79 0.02 -1.75
N SER A 211 6.92 0.98 -1.47
CA SER A 211 6.70 2.17 -2.30
C SER A 211 7.55 3.37 -1.85
N THR A 212 7.82 3.49 -0.54
CA THR A 212 8.58 4.62 0.03
C THR A 212 9.99 4.24 0.48
N GLY A 213 10.20 2.99 0.88
CA GLY A 213 11.43 2.52 1.56
C GLY A 213 11.47 2.89 3.04
N GLU A 214 10.39 3.43 3.59
CA GLU A 214 10.31 3.77 5.01
C GLU A 214 10.03 2.54 5.86
N VAL A 215 10.75 2.42 6.98
CA VAL A 215 10.48 1.41 8.01
C VAL A 215 9.29 1.87 8.84
N GLY A 216 8.17 1.16 8.73
CA GLY A 216 6.95 1.45 9.51
C GLY A 216 6.94 0.75 10.87
N LEU A 217 7.56 -0.44 10.94
CA LEU A 217 7.54 -1.29 12.13
C LEU A 217 8.90 -1.96 12.31
N THR A 218 9.35 -2.05 13.56
CA THR A 218 10.48 -2.90 13.97
C THR A 218 9.97 -3.98 14.92
N ILE A 219 10.18 -5.23 14.57
CA ILE A 219 9.81 -6.39 15.36
C ILE A 219 11.04 -6.83 16.17
N ASP A 220 10.90 -6.87 17.49
CA ASP A 220 11.92 -7.41 18.40
C ASP A 220 11.76 -8.94 18.52
N ALA A 221 12.78 -9.67 18.08
CA ALA A 221 12.86 -11.13 18.11
C ALA A 221 13.91 -11.66 19.10
N SER A 222 14.45 -10.81 19.98
CA SER A 222 15.47 -11.19 20.98
C SER A 222 15.03 -12.35 21.88
N ILE A 223 13.75 -12.42 22.23
CA ILE A 223 13.19 -13.52 23.02
C ILE A 223 13.35 -14.89 22.34
N LEU A 224 13.42 -14.94 21.01
CA LEU A 224 13.67 -16.18 20.28
C LEU A 224 15.16 -16.53 20.30
N ALA A 225 16.01 -15.54 20.01
CA ALA A 225 17.47 -15.70 19.97
C ALA A 225 18.05 -16.15 21.33
N ASP A 226 17.51 -15.64 22.45
CA ASP A 226 17.92 -16.02 23.80
C ASP A 226 17.75 -17.52 24.12
N ASN A 227 16.85 -18.21 23.40
CA ASN A 227 16.61 -19.65 23.57
C ASN A 227 17.56 -20.52 22.72
N GLU A 228 18.39 -19.90 21.89
CA GLU A 228 19.23 -20.56 20.91
C GLU A 228 20.73 -20.48 21.32
N SER A 229 21.61 -20.98 20.46
CA SER A 229 23.05 -21.03 20.74
C SER A 229 23.65 -19.65 20.98
N ASN A 230 24.52 -19.52 21.99
CA ASN A 230 25.29 -18.31 22.27
C ASN A 230 26.48 -18.09 21.30
N ASP A 231 26.58 -18.85 20.21
CA ASP A 231 27.60 -18.59 19.17
C ASP A 231 27.23 -17.32 18.41
N SER A 232 28.18 -16.38 18.30
CA SER A 232 27.99 -15.12 17.59
C SER A 232 27.65 -15.26 16.10
N ASN A 233 27.88 -16.43 15.51
CA ASN A 233 27.52 -16.70 14.11
C ASN A 233 26.08 -17.25 13.98
N ASN A 234 25.46 -17.67 15.08
CA ASN A 234 24.14 -18.27 15.11
C ASN A 234 23.07 -17.18 15.25
N VAL A 235 23.03 -16.28 14.27
CA VAL A 235 22.17 -15.09 14.28
C VAL A 235 20.81 -15.36 13.66
N LEU A 236 19.81 -14.57 14.07
CA LEU A 236 18.51 -14.47 13.44
C LEU A 236 18.64 -14.25 11.93
N ASN A 237 18.07 -15.14 11.12
CA ASN A 237 18.06 -15.05 9.66
C ASN A 237 17.10 -16.12 9.06
N GLY A 238 16.07 -15.68 8.33
CA GLY A 238 15.03 -16.54 7.75
C GLY A 238 13.63 -16.13 8.21
N ILE A 239 12.82 -15.66 7.27
CA ILE A 239 11.45 -15.18 7.49
C ILE A 239 10.57 -15.81 6.40
N ALA A 240 9.54 -16.56 6.79
CA ALA A 240 8.60 -17.11 5.81
C ALA A 240 7.16 -16.90 6.25
N TYR A 241 6.33 -16.33 5.39
CA TYR A 241 4.93 -16.03 5.67
C TYR A 241 4.04 -17.26 5.50
N VAL A 242 3.24 -17.54 6.52
CA VAL A 242 2.28 -18.64 6.57
C VAL A 242 0.88 -18.07 6.39
N SER A 243 0.48 -17.92 5.13
CA SER A 243 -0.75 -17.21 4.74
C SER A 243 -2.03 -17.75 5.38
N GLU A 244 -2.12 -19.06 5.65
CA GLU A 244 -3.30 -19.69 6.24
C GLU A 244 -3.53 -19.29 7.70
N GLN A 245 -2.49 -18.80 8.37
CA GLN A 245 -2.51 -18.42 9.79
C GLN A 245 -2.25 -16.93 10.02
N ASP A 246 -1.95 -16.18 8.95
CA ASP A 246 -1.47 -14.80 9.02
C ASP A 246 -0.33 -14.64 10.05
N ALA A 247 0.68 -15.49 9.88
CA ALA A 247 1.78 -15.67 10.81
C ALA A 247 3.09 -15.85 10.04
N PHE A 248 4.21 -15.82 10.76
CA PHE A 248 5.55 -15.96 10.18
C PHE A 248 6.28 -17.10 10.85
N LEU A 249 6.94 -17.95 10.07
CA LEU A 249 7.98 -18.83 10.56
C LEU A 249 9.30 -18.07 10.55
N ILE A 250 9.94 -18.01 11.72
CA ILE A 250 11.22 -17.34 11.94
C ILE A 250 12.24 -18.35 12.44
N THR A 251 13.46 -18.26 11.93
CA THR A 251 14.59 -19.06 12.42
C THR A 251 15.90 -18.27 12.33
N GLY A 252 17.02 -18.96 12.47
CA GLY A 252 18.33 -18.39 12.36
C GLY A 252 19.37 -19.41 11.95
N LYS A 253 20.57 -18.90 11.71
CA LYS A 253 21.71 -19.71 11.30
C LYS A 253 22.05 -20.68 12.42
N ASN A 254 22.02 -21.98 12.13
CA ASN A 254 22.31 -23.05 13.08
C ASN A 254 21.40 -23.04 14.33
N TRP A 255 20.20 -22.46 14.24
CA TRP A 255 19.21 -22.56 15.30
C TRP A 255 18.64 -23.98 15.34
N ALA A 256 18.43 -24.51 16.55
CA ALA A 256 17.80 -25.82 16.75
C ALA A 256 16.28 -25.77 16.60
N SER A 257 15.71 -24.55 16.52
CA SER A 257 14.28 -24.32 16.39
C SER A 257 13.94 -23.34 15.27
N MET A 258 12.73 -23.49 14.76
CA MET A 258 12.00 -22.46 14.03
C MET A 258 10.70 -22.16 14.77
N TYR A 259 10.26 -20.91 14.72
CA TYR A 259 9.20 -20.40 15.57
C TYR A 259 8.10 -19.82 14.69
N LEU A 260 6.87 -20.30 14.89
CA LEU A 260 5.69 -19.66 14.33
C LEU A 260 5.31 -18.50 15.25
N VAL A 261 5.25 -17.30 14.69
CA VAL A 261 4.99 -16.07 15.43
C VAL A 261 3.98 -15.19 14.70
N SER A 262 3.30 -14.35 15.45
CA SER A 262 2.55 -13.20 14.91
C SER A 262 3.27 -11.92 15.34
N PHE A 263 3.29 -10.89 14.49
CA PHE A 263 3.92 -9.60 14.80
C PHE A 263 3.04 -8.66 15.63
N GLY A 264 2.13 -9.23 16.44
CA GLY A 264 1.10 -8.50 17.19
C GLY A 264 -0.04 -8.05 16.27
N ASP A 265 -1.10 -7.48 16.85
CA ASP A 265 -2.11 -6.76 16.08
C ASP A 265 -1.43 -5.57 15.43
N THR A 266 -0.80 -5.79 14.27
CA THR A 266 -0.63 -4.72 13.29
C THR A 266 -2.04 -4.19 13.09
N GLN A 267 -2.32 -3.01 13.63
CA GLN A 267 -3.46 -2.26 13.16
C GLN A 267 -3.14 -1.99 11.70
N ASP A 268 -3.54 -2.90 10.82
CA ASP A 268 -3.46 -2.71 9.40
C ASP A 268 -4.16 -1.37 9.13
N PRO A 269 -3.45 -0.34 8.68
CA PRO A 269 -4.09 0.92 8.32
C PRO A 269 -5.10 0.74 7.18
N GLN A 270 -5.18 -0.46 6.57
CA GLN A 270 -6.12 -0.77 5.48
C GLN A 270 -7.51 -1.25 5.93
N ASP A 271 -7.75 -1.47 7.22
CA ASP A 271 -9.12 -1.71 7.75
C ASP A 271 -9.80 -0.44 8.29
N GLU A 272 -9.13 0.71 8.24
CA GLU A 272 -9.84 1.99 8.31
C GLU A 272 -10.51 2.24 6.94
N GLU A 273 -11.76 1.77 6.81
CA GLU A 273 -12.76 2.45 5.98
C GLU A 273 -12.51 3.96 6.12
N PRO A 274 -12.11 4.66 5.03
CA PRO A 274 -11.54 5.99 5.14
C PRO A 274 -12.54 6.82 5.89
N LEU A 275 -12.11 7.41 7.02
CA LEU A 275 -12.85 8.31 7.90
C LEU A 275 -13.67 9.25 7.01
N GLU A 276 -14.87 8.80 6.63
CA GLU A 276 -15.76 9.54 5.77
C GLU A 276 -16.20 10.63 6.70
N SER A 277 -15.51 11.76 6.58
CA SER A 277 -15.63 12.90 7.48
C SER A 277 -17.11 13.08 7.74
N MET A 278 -17.47 13.34 8.99
CA MET A 278 -18.86 13.51 9.41
C MET A 278 -19.70 14.36 8.41
N ALA A 279 -19.05 15.25 7.66
CA ALA A 279 -19.57 15.95 6.48
C ALA A 279 -20.12 15.06 5.34
N VAL A 280 -19.46 13.98 4.91
CA VAL A 280 -19.92 13.05 3.85
C VAL A 280 -21.14 12.26 4.30
N SER A 281 -21.17 11.77 5.55
CA SER A 281 -22.34 11.11 6.13
C SER A 281 -23.54 12.08 6.25
N ILE A 282 -23.29 13.31 6.71
CA ILE A 282 -24.29 14.39 6.72
C ILE A 282 -24.76 14.70 5.28
N LEU A 283 -23.87 14.80 4.31
CA LEU A 283 -24.20 15.03 2.89
C LEU A 283 -25.05 13.91 2.30
N LYS A 284 -24.68 12.63 2.53
CA LYS A 284 -25.45 11.45 2.10
C LYS A 284 -26.84 11.41 2.75
N SER A 285 -26.97 11.86 4.00
CA SER A 285 -28.24 11.91 4.73
C SER A 285 -29.16 13.07 4.26
N ILE A 286 -28.59 14.21 3.87
CA ILE A 286 -29.35 15.40 3.44
C ILE A 286 -29.72 15.34 1.95
N TRP A 287 -28.90 14.69 1.10
CA TRP A 287 -29.11 14.65 -0.35
C TRP A 287 -30.47 14.11 -0.80
N PRO A 288 -31.04 13.03 -0.21
CA PRO A 288 -32.37 12.55 -0.55
C PRO A 288 -33.47 13.58 -0.21
N VAL A 289 -33.32 14.31 0.90
CA VAL A 289 -34.28 15.34 1.33
C VAL A 289 -34.26 16.53 0.37
N LEU A 290 -33.07 16.95 -0.08
CA LEU A 290 -32.90 17.99 -1.10
C LEU A 290 -33.52 17.58 -2.44
N LEU A 291 -33.31 16.33 -2.88
CA LEU A 291 -33.93 15.81 -4.12
C LEU A 291 -35.46 15.79 -4.03
N ILE A 292 -36.02 15.35 -2.90
CA ILE A 292 -37.47 15.38 -2.66
C ILE A 292 -38.00 16.82 -2.67
N ALA A 293 -37.31 17.76 -2.02
CA ALA A 293 -37.70 19.16 -2.01
C ALA A 293 -37.70 19.78 -3.42
N ILE A 294 -36.65 19.52 -4.22
CA ILE A 294 -36.55 19.96 -5.61
C ILE A 294 -37.69 19.38 -6.46
N LEU A 295 -37.99 18.08 -6.29
CA LEU A 295 -39.07 17.41 -6.98
C LEU A 295 -40.44 18.01 -6.62
N VAL A 296 -40.69 18.30 -5.34
CA VAL A 296 -41.94 18.93 -4.87
C VAL A 296 -42.09 20.34 -5.44
N ILE A 297 -41.02 21.13 -5.46
CA ILE A 297 -41.02 22.48 -6.06
C ILE A 297 -41.33 22.39 -7.55
N PHE A 298 -40.69 21.46 -8.27
CA PHE A 298 -40.91 21.23 -9.70
C PHE A 298 -42.35 20.79 -10.01
N LEU A 299 -42.89 19.83 -9.26
CA LEU A 299 -44.28 19.38 -9.44
C LEU A 299 -45.29 20.47 -9.10
N SER A 300 -44.99 21.32 -8.12
CA SER A 300 -45.85 22.45 -7.73
C SER A 300 -45.83 23.56 -8.79
N SER A 301 -44.67 23.86 -9.38
CA SER A 301 -44.57 24.83 -10.47
C SER A 301 -45.27 24.35 -11.74
N MET A 302 -45.23 23.04 -12.05
CA MET A 302 -46.02 22.45 -13.13
C MET A 302 -47.54 22.59 -12.93
N ARG A 303 -48.03 22.43 -11.69
CA ARG A 303 -49.44 22.63 -11.36
C ARG A 303 -49.86 24.09 -11.54
N LEU A 304 -49.00 25.03 -11.12
CA LEU A 304 -49.23 26.46 -11.31
C LEU A 304 -49.28 26.81 -12.81
N LEU A 305 -48.33 26.29 -13.60
CA LEU A 305 -48.30 26.49 -15.04
C LEU A 305 -49.55 25.92 -15.73
N SER A 306 -50.01 24.73 -15.31
CA SER A 306 -51.25 24.12 -15.78
C SER A 306 -52.48 24.95 -15.42
N ALA A 307 -52.55 25.51 -14.21
CA ALA A 307 -53.65 26.37 -13.78
C ALA A 307 -53.68 27.69 -14.59
N ILE A 308 -52.52 28.31 -14.81
CA ILE A 308 -52.38 29.51 -15.65
C ILE A 308 -52.84 29.20 -17.09
N MET A 309 -52.40 28.07 -17.65
CA MET A 309 -52.78 27.66 -19.00
C MET A 309 -54.29 27.41 -19.12
N ARG A 310 -54.91 26.74 -18.14
CA ARG A 310 -56.38 26.54 -18.09
C ARG A 310 -57.13 27.87 -17.98
N PHE A 311 -56.63 28.80 -17.16
CA PHE A 311 -57.21 30.13 -17.04
C PHE A 311 -57.14 30.90 -18.36
N LEU A 312 -55.99 30.87 -19.04
CA LEU A 312 -55.83 31.50 -20.36
C LEU A 312 -56.74 30.88 -21.42
N ILE A 313 -56.88 29.55 -21.44
CA ILE A 313 -57.81 28.86 -22.34
C ILE A 313 -59.26 29.27 -22.06
N LEU A 314 -59.68 29.30 -20.79
CA LEU A 314 -61.03 29.75 -20.42
C LEU A 314 -61.28 31.23 -20.77
N ALA A 315 -60.28 32.09 -20.59
CA ALA A 315 -60.37 33.50 -20.97
C ALA A 315 -60.50 33.69 -22.48
N LEU A 316 -59.79 32.88 -23.28
CA LEU A 316 -59.91 32.86 -24.74
C LEU A 316 -61.28 32.36 -25.19
N VAL A 317 -61.79 31.27 -24.60
CA VAL A 317 -63.11 30.72 -24.91
C VAL A 317 -64.22 31.73 -24.57
N ARG A 318 -64.13 32.38 -23.40
CA ARG A 318 -65.11 33.41 -22.99
C ARG A 318 -65.14 34.60 -23.95
N ARG A 319 -63.98 35.03 -24.46
CA ARG A 319 -63.88 36.08 -25.49
C ARG A 319 -64.52 35.68 -26.82
N GLN A 320 -64.53 34.40 -27.18
CA GLN A 320 -65.17 33.94 -28.42
C GLN A 320 -66.70 33.80 -28.31
N THR A 321 -67.24 33.63 -27.10
CA THR A 321 -68.70 33.56 -26.87
C THR A 321 -69.37 34.93 -26.71
N GLU A 322 -68.60 35.99 -26.47
CA GLU A 322 -69.10 37.37 -26.49
C GLU A 322 -69.12 37.88 -27.95
N GLN A 323 -70.06 37.38 -28.76
CA GLN A 323 -70.43 38.08 -30.00
C GLN A 323 -71.10 39.42 -29.63
N PRO A 324 -70.74 40.53 -30.29
CA PRO A 324 -71.44 41.80 -30.08
C PRO A 324 -72.93 41.64 -30.43
N PRO A 325 -73.84 42.32 -29.71
CA PRO A 325 -75.25 42.26 -30.00
C PRO A 325 -75.49 42.71 -31.45
N MET A 326 -76.37 41.99 -32.15
CA MET A 326 -76.81 42.34 -33.50
C MET A 326 -77.22 43.81 -33.56
N PRO A 327 -76.76 44.59 -34.56
CA PRO A 327 -77.14 45.98 -34.68
C PRO A 327 -78.66 46.10 -34.82
N SER A 328 -79.23 47.06 -34.08
CA SER A 328 -80.64 47.44 -34.14
C SER A 328 -81.00 48.00 -35.52
N GLU A 329 -82.26 47.82 -35.93
CA GLU A 329 -82.80 48.08 -37.29
C GLU A 329 -82.63 49.50 -37.87
N GLU A 330 -81.96 50.44 -37.20
CA GLU A 330 -81.68 51.78 -37.73
C GLU A 330 -80.43 51.88 -38.64
N GLU A 331 -79.58 50.86 -38.75
CA GLU A 331 -78.43 50.88 -39.67
C GLU A 331 -78.74 50.35 -41.10
N GLN A 332 -79.99 49.98 -41.39
CA GLN A 332 -80.45 49.61 -42.75
C GLN A 332 -81.09 50.76 -43.54
N GLU A 333 -81.29 51.95 -42.94
CA GLU A 333 -81.91 53.11 -43.63
C GLU A 333 -80.91 54.18 -44.11
N ALA A 334 -79.60 53.97 -43.99
CA ALA A 334 -78.56 54.89 -44.49
C ALA A 334 -77.86 54.38 -45.78
N GLY A 335 -78.57 53.58 -46.58
CA GLY A 335 -78.13 53.10 -47.88
C GLY A 335 -79.00 53.56 -49.07
N GLU A 336 -79.91 54.51 -48.86
CA GLU A 336 -80.65 55.16 -49.95
C GLU A 336 -80.12 56.59 -50.17
N GLY A 337 -79.48 56.82 -51.33
CA GLY A 337 -79.35 58.16 -51.90
C GLY A 337 -77.96 58.66 -52.29
N GLN A 338 -77.22 57.92 -53.13
CA GLN A 338 -76.51 58.44 -54.32
C GLN A 338 -75.90 57.32 -55.16
#